data_AF-A0A7T1HYV1-F1
#
_entry.id   AF-A0A7T1HYV1-F1
#
_cell.length_a   1.000
_cell.length_b   1.000
_cell.length_c   1.000
_cell.angle_alpha   90.00
_cell.angle_beta   90.00
_cell.angle_gamma   90.00
#
_symmetry.space_group_name_H-M   'P 1'
#
loop_
_entity.id
_entity.type
_entity.pdbx_description
1 polymer ?
#
loop_
_entity_poly.entity_id
_entity_poly.type
_entity_poly.pdbx_seq_one_letter_code
_entity_poly.pdbx_strand_id
1 'polypeptide(L)' 'MEQIGLGAGSEVSLRAEDGAIVVRPASLAPLNLDALLAGVKAENLHTSVDTGEAVGLEIV' A
#
# COMPACT_ATOMS: atom_id res chain seq x y z
N MET A 1 -16.16 -11.35 -7.98
CA MET A 1 -16.17 -11.78 -6.57
C MET A 1 -14.83 -11.39 -5.97
N GLU A 2 -14.68 -10.16 -5.47
CA GLU A 2 -13.57 -9.83 -4.56
C GLU A 2 -13.97 -10.34 -3.18
N GLN A 3 -13.66 -11.60 -2.90
CA GLN A 3 -14.42 -12.32 -1.87
C GLN A 3 -13.99 -12.00 -0.43
N ILE A 4 -12.82 -11.37 -0.20
CA ILE A 4 -12.34 -11.02 1.16
C ILE A 4 -11.31 -9.86 1.20
N GLY A 5 -11.15 -9.08 0.13
CA GLY A 5 -10.21 -7.95 0.09
C GLY A 5 -8.73 -8.31 0.20
N LEU A 6 -8.34 -9.50 -0.28
CA LEU A 6 -6.95 -9.97 -0.29
C LEU A 6 -6.45 -10.18 -1.73
N GLY A 7 -5.21 -9.80 -1.98
CA GLY A 7 -4.46 -10.04 -3.20
C GLY A 7 -3.02 -10.43 -2.89
N ALA A 8 -2.21 -10.65 -3.95
CA ALA A 8 -0.78 -10.91 -3.79
C ALA A 8 -0.10 -9.70 -3.12
N GLY A 9 0.66 -9.97 -2.05
CA GLY A 9 1.34 -8.92 -1.28
C GLY A 9 0.48 -8.20 -0.22
N SER A 10 -0.79 -8.58 -0.04
CA SER A 10 -1.61 -8.02 1.04
C SER A 10 -1.05 -8.41 2.43
N GLU A 11 -0.92 -7.41 3.30
CA GLU A 11 -0.52 -7.63 4.69
C GLU A 11 -1.68 -8.30 5.48
N VAL A 12 -1.35 -9.31 6.28
CA VAL A 12 -2.31 -10.06 7.10
C VAL A 12 -1.78 -10.26 8.51
N SER A 13 -2.69 -10.27 9.48
CA SER A 13 -2.40 -10.75 10.83
C SER A 13 -2.69 -12.25 10.93
N LEU A 14 -1.81 -12.98 11.63
CA LEU A 14 -1.93 -14.41 11.88
C LEU A 14 -2.01 -14.66 13.38
N ARG A 15 -2.98 -15.47 13.81
CA ARG A 15 -3.10 -15.92 15.20
C ARG A 15 -3.42 -17.40 15.25
N ALA A 16 -2.85 -18.11 16.22
CA ALA A 16 -3.20 -19.50 16.52
C ALA A 16 -4.18 -19.51 17.68
N GLU A 17 -5.43 -19.90 17.42
CA GLU A 17 -6.53 -19.92 18.39
C GLU A 17 -7.39 -21.16 18.12
N ASP A 18 -7.82 -21.86 19.17
CA ASP A 18 -8.69 -23.06 19.10
C ASP A 18 -8.21 -24.16 18.14
N GLY A 19 -6.89 -24.37 18.05
CA GLY A 19 -6.31 -25.39 17.17
C GLY A 19 -6.35 -25.02 15.68
N ALA A 20 -6.72 -23.78 15.35
CA ALA A 20 -6.73 -23.24 14.00
C ALA A 20 -5.77 -22.05 13.87
N ILE A 21 -5.36 -21.77 12.62
CA ILE A 21 -4.70 -20.52 12.26
C ILE A 21 -5.76 -19.58 11.70
N VAL A 22 -5.98 -18.46 12.37
CA VAL A 22 -6.89 -17.41 11.94
C VAL A 22 -6.10 -16.35 11.17
N VAL A 23 -6.49 -16.13 9.91
CA VAL A 23 -5.92 -15.10 9.04
C VAL A 23 -6.92 -13.96 8.91
N ARG A 24 -6.48 -12.72 9.15
CA ARG A 24 -7.30 -11.52 8.92
C ARG A 24 -6.50 -10.50 8.12
N PRO A 25 -7.12 -9.78 7.16
CA PRO A 25 -6.49 -8.61 6.56
C PRO A 25 -5.93 -7.70 7.66
N ALA A 26 -4.70 -7.24 7.51
CA ALA A 26 -4.16 -6.26 8.42
C ALA A 26 -5.00 -4.99 8.29
N SER A 27 -5.55 -4.51 9.40
CA SER A 27 -6.22 -3.22 9.41
C SER A 27 -5.14 -2.16 9.30
N LEU A 28 -4.95 -1.60 8.11
CA LEU A 28 -4.15 -0.39 7.97
C LEU A 28 -4.81 0.70 8.81
N ALA A 29 -4.05 1.36 9.67
CA ALA A 29 -4.53 2.55 10.34
C ALA A 29 -4.99 3.54 9.25
N PRO A 30 -6.16 4.20 9.41
CA PRO A 30 -6.62 5.16 8.42
C PRO A 30 -5.53 6.22 8.22
N LEU A 31 -5.09 6.36 6.98
CA LEU A 31 -4.11 7.38 6.62
C LEU A 31 -4.76 8.75 6.81
N ASN A 32 -4.03 9.64 7.48
CA ASN A 32 -4.45 11.03 7.68
C ASN A 32 -3.49 11.94 6.91
N LEU A 33 -4.03 12.81 6.05
CA LEU A 33 -3.23 13.67 5.18
C LEU A 33 -2.29 14.58 5.98
N ASP A 34 -2.79 15.21 7.06
CA ASP A 34 -1.98 16.09 7.89
C ASP A 34 -0.83 15.34 8.57
N ALA A 35 -1.09 14.12 9.04
CA ALA A 35 -0.07 13.25 9.62
C ALA A 35 1.02 12.84 8.61
N LEU A 36 0.62 12.57 7.35
CA LEU A 36 1.57 12.25 6.28
C LEU A 36 2.45 13.46 5.94
N LEU A 37 1.84 14.64 5.78
CA LEU A 37 2.55 15.88 5.45
C LEU A 37 3.47 16.34 6.58
N ALA A 38 3.11 16.10 7.84
CA ALA A 38 3.93 16.47 9.00
C ALA A 38 5.31 15.77 9.02
N GLY A 39 5.45 14.62 8.36
CA GLY A 39 6.71 13.88 8.24
C GLY A 39 7.61 14.33 7.09
N VAL A 40 7.11 15.17 6.17
CA VAL A 40 7.86 15.63 5.00
C VAL A 40 8.83 16.74 5.41
N LYS A 41 10.11 16.58 5.05
CA LYS A 41 11.23 17.46 5.36
C LYS A 41 12.08 17.67 4.12
N ALA A 42 12.87 18.75 4.10
CA ALA A 42 13.78 19.03 2.99
C ALA A 42 14.75 17.86 2.69
N GLU A 43 15.17 17.12 3.71
CA GLU A 43 16.07 15.97 3.60
C GLU A 43 15.43 14.70 2.99
N ASN A 44 14.10 14.57 3.03
CA ASN A 44 13.37 13.41 2.50
C ASN A 44 12.42 13.77 1.34
N LEU A 45 12.50 15.01 0.85
CA LEU A 45 11.70 15.46 -0.28
C LEU A 45 12.31 14.91 -1.58
N HIS A 46 11.68 13.90 -2.14
CA HIS A 46 12.10 13.30 -3.41
C HIS A 46 11.76 14.23 -4.59
N THR A 47 12.70 14.35 -5.55
CA THR A 47 12.44 15.00 -6.83
C THR A 47 11.67 14.06 -7.77
N SER A 48 11.10 14.61 -8.84
CA SER A 48 10.60 13.80 -9.95
C SER A 48 11.70 12.89 -10.50
N VAL A 49 11.33 11.65 -10.83
CA VAL A 49 12.20 10.71 -11.53
C VAL A 49 11.79 10.69 -12.99
N ASP A 50 12.78 10.71 -13.89
CA ASP A 50 12.55 10.50 -15.31
C ASP A 50 12.15 9.04 -15.55
N THR A 51 10.94 8.84 -16.06
CA THR A 51 10.39 7.51 -16.36
C THR A 51 10.77 7.02 -17.75
N GLY A 52 11.50 7.81 -18.53
CA GLY A 52 11.85 7.53 -19.92
C GLY A 52 10.78 7.95 -20.90
N GLU A 53 11.03 7.67 -22.18
CA GLU A 53 10.09 7.99 -23.26
C GLU A 53 8.82 7.13 -23.19
N ALA A 54 7.71 7.65 -23.71
CA ALA A 54 6.47 6.91 -23.83
C ALA A 54 6.66 5.69 -24.77
N VAL A 55 6.41 4.49 -24.25
CA VAL A 55 6.50 3.22 -25.01
C VAL A 55 5.13 2.61 -25.34
N GLY A 56 4.04 3.32 -25.00
CA GLY A 56 2.65 2.90 -25.27
C GLY A 56 2.16 3.32 -26.66
N LEU A 57 1.01 2.78 -27.09
CA LEU A 57 0.31 3.15 -28.32
C LEU A 57 -0.76 4.23 -28.09
N GLU A 58 -0.60 5.03 -27.04
CA GLU A 58 -1.51 6.12 -26.73
C GLU A 58 -1.39 7.17 -27.84
N ILE A 59 -2.50 7.45 -28.53
CA ILE A 59 -2.51 8.48 -29.58
C ILE A 59 -2.46 9.84 -28.87
N VAL A 60 -1.40 10.60 -29.16
CA VAL A 60 -1.19 11.97 -28.69
C VAL A 60 -1.96 12.96 -29.58
#